data_AF-M6RLZ7-F1
#
_entry.id   AF-M6RLZ7-F1
#
_cell.length_a   1.000
_cell.length_b   1.000
_cell.length_c   1.000
_cell.angle_alpha   90.00
_cell.angle_beta   90.00
_cell.angle_gamma   90.00
#
_symmetry.space_group_name_H-M   'P 1'
#
loop_
_entity.id
_entity.type
_entity.pdbx_description
1 polymer ?
#
loop_
_entity_poly.entity_id
_entity_poly.type
_entity_poly.pdbx_seq_one_letter_code
_entity_poly.pdbx_strand_id
1 'polypeptide(L)'
;MKLSRSEFIKLGILTAAGISGLPGIKLSAQGTSSRKTVIVMGGGISGLYASYLLSKTGIKVQLIEATDRLGGRIRTVTDVSGNFLDLGAEWIQAEHRTAKSLIRELGLKTTDFEVQSDLFFGSYRKFGTWDISPKSQEILNKLVQMNSKINSTQQQELDRISFITF
;
A
#
# COMPACT_ATOMS: atom_id res chain seq x y z
N MET A 1 -15.32 -23.30 18.28
CA MET A 1 -14.70 -23.95 17.10
C MET A 1 -14.19 -22.84 16.17
N LYS A 2 -12.87 -22.70 15.96
CA LYS A 2 -12.32 -21.67 15.06
C LYS A 2 -12.28 -22.25 13.64
N LEU A 3 -13.15 -21.78 12.76
CA LEU A 3 -13.11 -22.12 11.34
C LEU A 3 -11.92 -21.44 10.67
N SER A 4 -11.19 -22.17 9.84
CA SER A 4 -10.09 -21.63 9.04
C SER A 4 -10.59 -20.86 7.82
N ARG A 5 -9.72 -20.00 7.27
CA ARG A 5 -10.04 -19.14 6.10
C ARG A 5 -10.53 -19.92 4.88
N SER A 6 -10.00 -21.12 4.65
CA SER A 6 -10.39 -21.97 3.51
C SER A 6 -11.73 -22.66 3.72
N GLU A 7 -12.09 -22.97 4.96
CA GLU A 7 -13.40 -23.56 5.32
C GLU A 7 -14.53 -22.55 5.16
N PHE A 8 -14.29 -21.27 5.50
CA PHE A 8 -15.27 -20.19 5.29
C PHE A 8 -15.61 -19.99 3.80
N ILE A 9 -14.59 -20.02 2.92
CA ILE A 9 -14.80 -19.89 1.47
C ILE A 9 -15.57 -21.10 0.91
N LYS A 10 -15.25 -22.32 1.34
CA LYS A 10 -15.98 -23.53 0.93
C LYS A 10 -17.43 -23.49 1.40
N LEU A 11 -17.71 -22.98 2.60
CA LEU A 11 -19.06 -22.85 3.14
C LEU A 11 -19.90 -21.85 2.32
N GLY A 12 -19.31 -20.71 1.92
CA GLY A 12 -19.99 -19.72 1.07
C GLY A 12 -20.39 -20.25 -0.31
N ILE A 13 -19.56 -21.11 -0.91
CA ILE A 13 -19.85 -21.77 -2.19
C ILE A 13 -20.97 -22.81 -2.04
N LEU A 14 -21.00 -23.54 -0.92
CA LEU A 14 -22.03 -24.55 -0.62
C LEU A 14 -23.43 -23.94 -0.44
N THR A 15 -23.55 -22.77 0.18
CA THR A 15 -24.84 -22.06 0.31
C THR A 15 -25.40 -21.56 -1.02
N ALA A 16 -24.55 -21.20 -1.99
CA ALA A 16 -25.00 -20.77 -3.31
C ALA A 16 -25.48 -21.94 -4.19
N ALA A 17 -24.90 -23.14 -4.02
CA ALA A 17 -25.27 -24.33 -4.77
C ALA A 17 -26.52 -25.06 -4.22
N GLY A 18 -26.90 -24.83 -2.96
CA GLY A 18 -28.06 -25.47 -2.33
C GLY A 18 -29.42 -24.83 -2.69
N ILE A 19 -29.43 -23.61 -3.21
CA ILE A 19 -30.68 -22.86 -3.50
C ILE A 19 -31.25 -23.20 -4.89
N SER A 20 -30.45 -23.77 -5.79
CA SER A 20 -30.86 -24.11 -7.16
C SER A 20 -31.73 -25.37 -7.29
N GLY A 21 -31.99 -26.11 -6.19
CA GLY A 21 -32.72 -27.38 -6.21
C GLY A 21 -34.19 -27.33 -5.79
N LEU A 22 -34.74 -26.17 -5.39
CA LEU A 22 -36.13 -26.08 -4.91
C LEU A 22 -37.10 -25.71 -6.05
N PRO A 23 -38.02 -26.62 -6.45
CA PRO A 23 -39.03 -26.31 -7.45
C PRO A 23 -40.00 -25.27 -6.89
N GLY A 24 -39.97 -24.05 -7.44
CA GLY A 24 -40.89 -22.97 -7.07
C GLY A 24 -40.26 -21.58 -6.95
N ILE A 25 -38.93 -21.47 -6.87
CA ILE A 25 -38.26 -20.16 -6.87
C ILE A 25 -37.97 -19.77 -8.32
N LYS A 26 -38.88 -19.02 -8.94
CA LYS A 26 -38.57 -18.31 -10.19
C LYS A 26 -37.59 -17.18 -9.87
N LEU A 27 -36.30 -17.38 -10.15
CA LEU A 27 -35.35 -16.26 -10.22
C LEU A 27 -35.76 -15.41 -11.43
N SER A 28 -36.57 -14.39 -11.19
CA SER A 28 -36.81 -13.34 -12.18
C SER A 28 -35.48 -12.59 -12.33
N ALA A 29 -34.78 -12.83 -13.44
CA ALA A 29 -33.69 -11.97 -13.86
C ALA A 29 -34.29 -10.64 -14.33
N GLN A 30 -34.72 -9.82 -13.37
CA GLN A 30 -35.10 -8.45 -13.65
C GLN A 30 -33.85 -7.77 -14.21
N GLY A 31 -33.88 -7.47 -15.51
CA GLY A 31 -32.86 -6.68 -16.19
C GLY A 31 -32.81 -5.30 -15.55
N THR A 32 -32.03 -5.17 -14.49
CA THR A 32 -31.70 -3.88 -13.92
C THR A 32 -30.56 -3.34 -14.77
N SER A 33 -30.70 -2.11 -15.27
CA SER A 33 -29.54 -1.28 -15.61
C SER A 33 -28.79 -0.95 -14.31
N SER A 34 -28.30 -1.99 -13.63
CA SER A 34 -27.76 -1.87 -12.29
C SER A 34 -26.58 -0.91 -12.38
N ARG A 35 -26.69 0.22 -11.67
CA ARG A 35 -25.53 1.06 -11.42
C ARG A 35 -24.48 0.13 -10.80
N LYS A 36 -23.41 -0.14 -11.55
CA LYS A 36 -22.33 -1.04 -11.14
C LYS A 36 -21.88 -0.60 -9.76
N THR A 37 -22.02 -1.50 -8.79
CA THR A 37 -21.55 -1.28 -7.42
C THR A 37 -20.25 -2.06 -7.25
N VAL A 38 -19.20 -1.39 -6.82
CA VAL A 38 -17.90 -2.01 -6.56
C VAL A 38 -17.74 -2.19 -5.06
N ILE A 39 -17.46 -3.42 -4.64
CA ILE A 39 -17.10 -3.72 -3.25
C ILE A 39 -15.58 -3.72 -3.14
N VAL A 40 -15.05 -2.93 -2.21
CA VAL A 40 -13.63 -2.87 -1.88
C VAL A 40 -13.41 -3.52 -0.53
N MET A 41 -12.56 -4.54 -0.49
CA MET A 41 -12.25 -5.28 0.72
C MET A 41 -10.95 -4.76 1.33
N GLY A 42 -11.03 -4.18 2.52
CA GLY A 42 -9.93 -3.60 3.29
C GLY A 42 -9.89 -2.06 3.23
N GLY A 43 -9.90 -1.43 4.39
CA GLY A 43 -9.76 0.00 4.65
C GLY A 43 -8.31 0.47 4.83
N GLY A 44 -7.34 -0.26 4.30
CA GLY A 44 -5.94 0.18 4.20
C GLY A 44 -5.73 1.22 3.10
N ILE A 45 -4.51 1.77 2.99
CA ILE A 45 -4.19 2.82 2.02
C ILE A 45 -4.57 2.46 0.56
N SER A 46 -4.36 1.21 0.15
CA SER A 46 -4.74 0.74 -1.20
C SER A 46 -6.24 0.73 -1.42
N GLY A 47 -7.02 0.20 -0.46
CA GLY A 47 -8.48 0.14 -0.56
C GLY A 47 -9.10 1.52 -0.49
N LEU A 48 -8.64 2.37 0.43
CA LEU A 48 -9.06 3.78 0.51
C LEU A 48 -8.78 4.52 -0.79
N TYR A 49 -7.59 4.37 -1.36
CA TYR A 49 -7.24 5.04 -2.61
C TYR A 49 -8.05 4.51 -3.81
N ALA A 50 -8.28 3.19 -3.88
CA ALA A 50 -9.15 2.60 -4.89
C ALA A 50 -10.59 3.12 -4.78
N SER A 51 -11.15 3.15 -3.57
CA SER A 51 -12.48 3.71 -3.32
C SER A 51 -12.56 5.19 -3.67
N TYR A 52 -11.52 5.96 -3.33
CA TYR A 52 -11.42 7.37 -3.69
C TYR A 52 -11.48 7.57 -5.20
N LEU A 53 -10.62 6.88 -5.97
CA LEU A 53 -10.59 6.97 -7.43
C LEU A 53 -11.92 6.55 -8.06
N LEU A 54 -12.50 5.43 -7.61
CA LEU A 54 -13.80 4.94 -8.11
C LEU A 54 -14.94 5.89 -7.76
N SER A 55 -14.93 6.53 -6.59
CA SER A 55 -15.96 7.49 -6.20
C SER A 55 -15.98 8.72 -7.12
N LYS A 56 -14.80 9.15 -7.62
CA LYS A 56 -14.67 10.27 -8.55
C LYS A 56 -15.26 9.99 -9.94
N THR A 57 -15.48 8.73 -10.31
CA THR A 57 -16.11 8.35 -11.58
C THR A 57 -17.62 8.19 -11.48
N GLY A 58 -18.23 8.47 -10.32
CA GLY A 58 -19.66 8.31 -10.08
C GLY A 58 -20.09 6.85 -9.86
N ILE A 59 -19.14 5.92 -9.76
CA ILE A 59 -19.40 4.53 -9.41
C ILE A 59 -19.77 4.44 -7.93
N LYS A 60 -20.82 3.66 -7.61
CA LYS A 60 -21.18 3.39 -6.22
C LYS A 60 -20.14 2.43 -5.63
N VAL A 61 -19.47 2.85 -4.56
CA VAL A 61 -18.46 2.03 -3.88
C VAL A 61 -18.93 1.66 -2.48
N GLN A 62 -18.74 0.40 -2.11
CA GLN A 62 -18.93 -0.08 -0.75
C GLN A 62 -17.58 -0.61 -0.23
N LEU A 63 -17.00 0.08 0.74
CA LEU A 63 -15.76 -0.35 1.40
C LEU A 63 -16.09 -1.15 2.66
N ILE A 64 -15.49 -2.33 2.78
CA ILE A 64 -15.65 -3.23 3.92
C ILE A 64 -14.30 -3.40 4.59
N GLU A 65 -14.19 -3.02 5.86
CA GLU A 65 -12.98 -3.18 6.67
C GLU A 65 -13.25 -4.19 7.79
N ALA A 66 -12.27 -5.03 8.10
CA ALA A 66 -12.41 -6.08 9.11
C ALA A 66 -12.28 -5.53 10.54
N THR A 67 -11.61 -4.40 10.71
CA THR A 67 -11.39 -3.72 11.97
C THR A 67 -12.35 -2.53 12.15
N ASP A 68 -12.28 -1.90 13.31
CA ASP A 68 -13.05 -0.72 13.70
C ASP A 68 -12.43 0.59 13.19
N ARG A 69 -11.33 0.54 12.44
CA ARG A 69 -10.62 1.72 11.95
C ARG A 69 -10.13 1.58 10.51
N LEU A 70 -9.95 2.73 9.89
CA LEU A 70 -9.29 2.84 8.58
C LEU A 70 -7.77 3.01 8.75
N GLY A 71 -7.06 2.97 7.63
CA GLY A 71 -5.60 3.14 7.53
C GLY A 71 -4.83 1.83 7.38
N GLY A 72 -5.39 0.70 7.84
CA GLY A 72 -4.74 -0.61 7.77
C GLY A 72 -3.40 -0.59 8.50
N ARG A 73 -2.29 -0.85 7.81
CA ARG A 73 -0.94 -0.80 8.42
C ARG A 73 -0.44 0.61 8.73
N ILE A 74 -1.06 1.65 8.18
CA ILE A 74 -0.76 3.04 8.54
C ILE A 74 -1.56 3.36 9.80
N ARG A 75 -0.87 3.65 10.90
CA ARG A 75 -1.49 3.90 12.20
C ARG A 75 -0.62 4.84 13.01
N THR A 76 -1.20 5.95 13.42
CA THR A 76 -0.64 6.85 14.42
C THR A 76 -1.39 6.61 15.74
N VAL A 77 -0.67 6.56 16.85
CA VAL A 77 -1.23 6.55 18.21
C VAL A 77 -0.72 7.74 18.99
N THR A 78 -1.40 8.08 20.08
CA THR A 78 -0.98 9.15 20.98
C THR A 78 -0.53 8.51 22.29
N ASP A 79 0.64 8.91 22.79
CA ASP A 79 1.14 8.45 24.08
C ASP A 79 0.44 9.17 25.25
N VAL A 80 0.78 8.81 26.49
CA VAL A 80 0.22 9.41 27.71
C VAL A 80 0.55 10.90 27.88
N SER A 81 1.56 11.40 27.17
CA SER A 81 2.01 12.79 27.19
C SER A 81 1.42 13.62 26.05
N GLY A 82 0.62 13.01 25.17
CA GLY A 82 0.03 13.69 24.01
C GLY A 82 0.89 13.66 22.74
N ASN A 83 2.03 12.94 22.74
CA ASN A 83 2.88 12.84 21.56
C ASN A 83 2.32 11.84 20.55
N PHE A 84 2.49 12.13 19.27
CA PHE A 84 2.15 11.20 18.20
C PHE A 84 3.27 10.19 17.97
N LEU A 85 2.89 8.93 17.79
CA LEU A 85 3.78 7.83 17.45
C LEU A 85 3.21 7.04 16.27
N ASP A 86 3.97 6.95 15.19
CA ASP A 86 3.61 6.11 14.06
C ASP A 86 4.02 4.65 14.30
N LEU A 87 3.04 3.75 14.22
CA LEU A 87 3.23 2.29 14.37
C LEU A 87 3.37 1.57 13.03
N GLY A 88 3.60 2.32 11.94
CA GLY A 88 3.55 1.83 10.58
C GLY A 88 4.31 2.73 9.61
N ALA A 89 3.66 3.14 8.53
CA ALA A 89 4.27 4.07 7.59
C ALA A 89 4.51 5.43 8.26
N GLU A 90 5.78 5.83 8.33
CA GLU A 90 6.23 7.05 8.99
C GLU A 90 6.71 8.10 7.97
N TRP A 91 7.37 7.64 6.88
CA TRP A 91 8.03 8.52 5.91
C TRP A 91 7.40 8.45 4.52
N ILE A 92 7.31 9.61 3.87
CA ILE A 92 7.03 9.72 2.43
C ILE A 92 8.28 10.25 1.76
N GLN A 93 8.90 9.41 0.93
CA GLN A 93 10.12 9.78 0.19
C GLN A 93 9.84 10.93 -0.80
N ALA A 94 10.87 11.74 -1.06
CA ALA A 94 10.78 12.87 -1.97
C ALA A 94 10.41 12.45 -3.39
N GLU A 95 10.69 11.21 -3.79
CA GLU A 95 10.45 10.66 -5.12
C GLU A 95 9.02 10.14 -5.30
N HIS A 96 8.22 9.99 -4.23
CA HIS A 96 6.86 9.45 -4.28
C HIS A 96 5.85 10.43 -4.90
N ARG A 97 5.87 10.54 -6.23
CA ARG A 97 5.03 11.47 -7.01
C ARG A 97 3.54 11.28 -6.76
N THR A 98 3.06 10.04 -6.75
CA THR A 98 1.64 9.72 -6.55
C THR A 98 1.14 10.18 -5.18
N ALA A 99 1.88 9.86 -4.12
CA ALA A 99 1.53 10.27 -2.76
C ALA A 99 1.53 11.80 -2.62
N LYS A 100 2.57 12.48 -3.11
CA LYS A 100 2.65 13.95 -3.09
C LYS A 100 1.54 14.62 -3.90
N SER A 101 1.13 14.03 -5.02
CA SER A 101 -0.01 14.55 -5.80
C SER A 101 -1.30 14.44 -5.02
N LEU A 102 -1.56 13.29 -4.39
CA LEU A 102 -2.75 13.08 -3.58
C LEU A 102 -2.78 13.99 -2.35
N ILE A 103 -1.64 14.18 -1.68
CA ILE A 103 -1.51 15.12 -0.55
C ILE A 103 -1.94 16.54 -0.95
N ARG A 104 -1.44 17.02 -2.10
CA ARG A 104 -1.83 18.35 -2.63
C ARG A 104 -3.31 18.41 -2.97
N GLU A 105 -3.84 17.38 -3.63
CA GLU A 105 -5.25 17.32 -4.00
C GLU A 105 -6.17 17.33 -2.77
N LEU A 106 -5.77 16.67 -1.69
CA LEU A 106 -6.50 16.64 -0.42
C LEU A 106 -6.26 17.87 0.46
N GLY A 107 -5.39 18.80 0.06
CA GLY A 107 -5.05 19.99 0.85
C GLY A 107 -4.31 19.68 2.16
N LEU A 108 -3.62 18.55 2.23
CA LEU A 108 -2.88 18.13 3.43
C LEU A 108 -1.51 18.82 3.51
N LYS A 109 -1.04 19.06 4.73
CA LYS A 109 0.27 19.63 5.01
C LYS A 109 1.32 18.53 5.18
N THR A 110 2.52 18.78 4.70
CA THR A 110 3.70 17.93 4.92
C THR A 110 4.74 18.72 5.69
N THR A 111 5.56 18.02 6.47
CA THR A 111 6.76 18.56 7.08
C THR A 111 7.94 17.86 6.44
N ASP A 112 8.85 18.63 5.85
CA ASP A 112 10.10 18.09 5.35
C ASP A 112 10.99 17.79 6.54
N PHE A 113 11.58 16.60 6.54
CA PHE A 113 12.59 16.24 7.52
C PHE A 113 13.75 15.56 6.81
N GLU A 114 14.92 16.09 7.09
CA GLU A 114 16.19 15.61 6.56
C GLU A 114 16.88 14.82 7.66
N VAL A 115 17.21 13.56 7.37
CA VAL A 115 17.98 12.73 8.28
C VAL A 115 19.39 13.33 8.36
N GLN A 116 19.68 14.05 9.45
CA GLN A 116 20.98 14.71 9.61
C GLN A 116 22.10 13.72 9.94
N SER A 117 21.74 12.55 10.46
CA SER A 117 22.69 11.51 10.84
C SER A 117 22.12 10.12 10.65
N ASP A 118 22.86 9.24 9.97
CA ASP A 118 22.53 7.82 9.97
C ASP A 118 23.20 7.11 11.16
N LEU A 119 22.54 6.08 11.68
CA LEU A 119 23.12 5.18 12.66
C LEU A 119 23.94 4.13 11.91
N PHE A 120 25.27 4.30 11.86
CA PHE A 120 26.15 3.38 11.14
C PHE A 120 27.11 2.73 12.15
N PHE A 121 27.00 1.41 12.31
CA PHE A 121 27.79 0.62 13.26
C PHE A 121 27.81 1.19 14.69
N GLY A 122 26.66 1.68 15.18
CA GLY A 122 26.53 2.22 16.54
C GLY A 122 27.14 3.62 16.75
N SER A 123 27.57 4.30 15.68
CA SER A 123 28.02 5.69 15.72
C SER A 123 27.14 6.57 14.84
N TYR A 124 26.74 7.74 15.34
CA TYR A 124 26.09 8.77 14.53
C TYR A 124 27.15 9.46 13.69
N ARG A 125 26.99 9.45 12.36
CA ARG A 125 27.77 10.36 11.49
C ARG A 125 26.85 11.19 10.63
N LYS A 126 27.36 12.34 10.20
CA LYS A 126 26.61 13.22 9.31
C LYS A 126 26.43 12.53 7.96
N PHE A 127 25.27 12.71 7.35
CA PHE A 127 25.02 12.27 5.97
C PHE A 127 26.18 12.70 5.04
N GLY A 128 26.73 11.75 4.29
CA GLY A 128 27.84 11.97 3.35
C GLY A 128 29.25 11.97 3.97
N THR A 129 29.38 11.77 5.30
CA THR A 129 30.68 11.66 5.99
C THR A 129 31.05 10.21 6.34
N TRP A 130 30.46 9.26 5.62
CA TRP A 130 30.69 7.83 5.78
C TRP A 130 32.02 7.44 5.15
N ASP A 131 32.96 6.94 5.95
CA ASP A 131 34.11 6.20 5.42
C ASP A 131 33.66 4.78 5.09
N ILE A 132 33.53 4.45 3.81
CA ILE A 132 33.35 3.07 3.37
C ILE A 132 34.71 2.39 3.21
N SER A 133 34.78 1.07 3.46
CA SER A 133 36.04 0.34 3.30
C SER A 133 36.59 0.50 1.87
N PRO A 134 37.91 0.44 1.65
CA PRO A 134 38.48 0.51 0.30
C PRO A 134 37.85 -0.50 -0.68
N LYS A 135 37.53 -1.71 -0.19
CA LYS A 135 36.82 -2.74 -0.96
C LYS A 135 35.41 -2.32 -1.33
N SER A 136 34.66 -1.73 -0.39
CA SER A 136 33.32 -1.20 -0.65
C SER A 136 33.35 -0.04 -1.66
N GLN A 137 34.36 0.84 -1.57
CA GLN A 137 34.57 1.91 -2.53
C GLN A 137 34.85 1.38 -3.94
N GLU A 138 35.67 0.35 -4.06
CA GLU A 138 35.95 -0.29 -5.35
C GLU A 138 34.66 -0.89 -5.96
N ILE A 139 33.86 -1.60 -5.16
CA ILE A 139 32.58 -2.15 -5.61
C ILE A 139 31.61 -1.04 -6.03
N LEU A 140 31.49 0.04 -5.23
CA LEU A 140 30.63 1.17 -5.55
C LEU A 140 31.04 1.83 -6.87
N ASN A 141 32.34 2.05 -7.09
CA ASN A 141 32.84 2.63 -8.34
C ASN A 141 32.51 1.73 -9.55
N LYS A 142 32.64 0.41 -9.40
CA LYS A 142 32.23 -0.56 -10.45
C LYS A 142 30.73 -0.47 -10.73
N LEU A 143 29.90 -0.42 -9.69
CA LEU A 143 28.45 -0.31 -9.83
C LEU A 143 28.04 0.99 -10.53
N VAL A 144 28.64 2.12 -10.16
CA VAL A 144 28.39 3.42 -10.82
C VAL A 144 28.78 3.37 -12.29
N GLN A 145 29.93 2.77 -12.62
CA GLN A 145 30.39 2.62 -14.01
C GLN A 145 29.51 1.64 -14.82
N MET A 146 28.94 0.63 -14.17
CA MET A 146 27.95 -0.25 -14.80
C MET A 146 26.64 0.50 -15.03
N ASN A 147 26.17 1.26 -14.05
CA ASN A 147 24.92 2.01 -14.12
C ASN A 147 24.95 3.08 -15.22
N SER A 148 26.09 3.72 -15.46
CA SER A 148 26.23 4.72 -16.54
C SER A 148 26.11 4.13 -17.96
N LYS A 149 26.21 2.80 -18.10
CA LYS A 149 26.06 2.09 -19.38
C LYS A 149 24.64 1.53 -19.59
N ILE A 150 23.75 1.70 -18.62
CA ILE A 150 22.36 1.21 -18.69
C ILE A 150 21.57 2.07 -19.68
N ASN A 151 20.88 1.43 -20.62
CA ASN A 151 19.98 2.11 -21.53
C ASN A 151 18.57 2.27 -20.93
N SER A 152 17.74 3.11 -21.55
CA SER A 152 16.39 3.44 -21.05
C SER A 152 15.48 2.22 -20.90
N THR A 153 15.60 1.20 -21.76
CA THR A 153 14.82 -0.04 -21.65
C THR A 153 15.24 -0.85 -20.43
N GLN A 154 16.55 -1.03 -20.23
CA GLN A 154 17.09 -1.76 -19.07
C GLN A 154 16.75 -1.04 -17.76
N GLN A 155 16.80 0.30 -17.75
CA GLN A 155 16.38 1.09 -16.60
C GLN A 155 14.90 0.85 -16.26
N GLN A 156 14.02 0.85 -17.27
CA GLN A 156 12.60 0.55 -17.07
C GLN A 156 12.33 -0.90 -16.62
N GLU A 157 13.20 -1.86 -16.95
CA GLU A 157 13.11 -3.22 -16.41
C GLU A 157 13.54 -3.28 -14.95
N LEU A 158 14.63 -2.62 -14.59
CA LEU A 158 15.10 -2.53 -13.20
C LEU A 158 14.10 -1.81 -12.30
N ASP A 159 13.46 -0.74 -12.77
CA ASP A 159 12.44 0.00 -12.03
C ASP A 159 11.18 -0.84 -11.73
N ARG A 160 10.94 -1.93 -12.48
CA ARG A 160 9.86 -2.89 -12.17
C ARG A 160 10.22 -3.85 -11.05
N ILE A 161 11.51 -3.99 -10.71
CA ILE A 161 11.98 -4.87 -9.66
C ILE A 161 11.92 -4.11 -8.33
N SER A 162 10.90 -4.41 -7.52
CA SER A 162 10.77 -3.85 -6.16
C SER A 162 11.67 -4.62 -5.18
N PHE A 163 12.75 -3.99 -4.74
CA PHE A 163 13.70 -4.56 -3.75
C PHE A 163 13.15 -4.66 -2.31
N ILE A 164 11.90 -4.25 -2.08
CA ILE A 164 11.25 -4.24 -0.74
C ILE A 164 10.30 -5.46 -0.58
N THR A 165 10.28 -6.36 -1.55
CA THR A 165 9.40 -7.54 -1.52
C THR A 165 10.26 -8.80 -1.35
N PHE A 166 10.57 -9.14 -0.10
CA PHE A 166 11.01 -10.47 0.32
C PHE A 166 9.97 -11.05 1.28
#